data_AF-A0AA41RZ77-F1
#
_entry.id   AF-A0AA41RZ77-F1
#
_cell.length_a   1.000
_cell.length_b   1.000
_cell.length_c   1.000
_cell.angle_alpha   90.00
_cell.angle_beta   90.00
_cell.angle_gamma   90.00
#
_symmetry.space_group_name_H-M   'P 1'
#
loop_
_entity.id
_entity.type
_entity.pdbx_description
1 polymer ?
#
loop_
_entity_poly.entity_id
_entity_poly.type
_entity_poly.pdbx_seq_one_letter_code
_entity_poly.pdbx_strand_id
1 'polypeptide(L)'
;MISCNNIHQQFSPNNEIGEESFQARVLQLQRQNLQLFWHQQILEIDQQSDFKQHNLPLARIKRIMKTDEDVKMISADAPVLFSKACELFILELTLRSWLNTEESRRRTLQRIDIANAVNRGEVLDFLVDVVPVNDSQDEVCEKNCGLNESLPHSPNGFMNFSVIDHQF
;
A
#
# COMPACT_ATOMS: atom_id res chain seq x y z
N MET A 1 6.94 13.58 9.70
CA MET A 1 6.97 13.58 8.22
C MET A 1 8.33 13.09 7.77
N ILE A 2 8.44 11.92 7.15
CA ILE A 2 9.64 11.59 6.36
C ILE A 2 9.56 12.48 5.14
N SER A 3 10.28 13.59 5.21
CA SER A 3 10.38 14.57 4.14
C SER A 3 11.03 13.91 2.94
N CYS A 4 10.25 13.61 1.89
CA CYS A 4 10.76 13.12 0.61
C CYS A 4 11.51 14.21 -0.19
N ASN A 5 11.89 15.33 0.45
CA ASN A 5 12.51 16.48 -0.20
C ASN A 5 13.96 16.26 -0.67
N ASN A 6 14.57 15.09 -0.48
CA ASN A 6 15.96 14.84 -0.87
C ASN A 6 16.17 14.04 -2.18
N ILE A 7 15.10 13.62 -2.87
CA ILE A 7 15.27 12.78 -4.07
C ILE A 7 15.63 13.62 -5.31
N HIS A 8 15.32 14.92 -5.34
CA HIS A 8 15.50 15.75 -6.54
C HIS A 8 16.97 16.13 -6.86
N GLN A 9 17.94 15.80 -5.99
CA GLN A 9 19.30 16.34 -6.10
C GLN A 9 20.39 15.40 -6.65
N GLN A 10 20.07 14.19 -7.12
CA GLN A 10 21.10 13.28 -7.69
C GLN A 10 20.92 12.90 -9.16
N PHE A 11 19.96 13.47 -9.88
CA PHE A 11 19.74 13.15 -11.29
C PHE A 11 20.53 14.07 -12.22
N SER A 12 21.84 13.82 -12.35
CA SER A 12 22.61 14.27 -13.53
C SER A 12 22.74 13.09 -14.51
N PRO A 13 22.29 13.23 -15.78
CA PRO A 13 22.41 12.15 -16.76
C PRO A 13 23.77 12.30 -17.45
N ASN A 14 24.69 11.36 -17.24
CA ASN A 14 25.79 11.15 -18.18
C ASN A 14 26.19 9.67 -18.19
N ASN A 15 26.22 9.13 -19.40
CA ASN A 15 26.68 7.82 -19.87
C ASN A 15 25.73 6.61 -19.77
N GLU A 16 25.45 6.06 -20.96
CA GLU A 16 24.68 4.86 -21.30
C GLU A 16 25.36 3.56 -20.82
N ILE A 17 25.53 3.41 -19.51
CA ILE A 17 25.96 2.15 -18.88
C ILE A 17 24.89 1.72 -17.87
N GLY A 18 24.03 0.79 -18.31
CA GLY A 18 23.35 -0.20 -17.47
C GLY A 18 21.97 0.17 -16.91
N GLU A 19 20.89 -0.18 -17.61
CA GLU A 19 19.53 -0.24 -17.04
C GLU A 19 19.48 -1.12 -15.77
N GLU A 20 20.28 -2.18 -15.73
CA GLU A 20 20.42 -3.07 -14.57
C GLU A 20 21.04 -2.35 -13.35
N SER A 21 21.98 -1.42 -13.58
CA SER A 21 22.60 -0.59 -12.53
C SER A 21 21.64 0.46 -11.98
N PHE A 22 20.74 0.98 -12.84
CA PHE A 22 19.71 1.92 -12.45
C PHE A 22 18.64 1.25 -11.58
N GLN A 23 18.12 0.10 -12.00
CA GLN A 23 17.13 -0.65 -11.21
C GLN A 23 17.70 -1.11 -9.86
N ALA A 24 18.97 -1.56 -9.83
CA ALA A 24 19.62 -1.91 -8.57
C ALA A 24 19.70 -0.72 -7.60
N ARG A 25 19.99 0.49 -8.11
CA ARG A 25 20.02 1.71 -7.30
C ARG A 25 18.63 2.10 -6.79
N VAL A 26 17.60 1.99 -7.63
CA VAL A 26 16.21 2.24 -7.24
C VAL A 26 15.77 1.30 -6.12
N LEU A 27 16.08 0.00 -6.25
CA LEU A 27 15.79 -1.00 -5.21
C LEU A 27 16.56 -0.72 -3.91
N GLN A 28 17.80 -0.26 -4.00
CA GLN A 28 18.59 0.14 -2.83
C GLN A 28 17.96 1.33 -2.09
N LEU A 29 17.51 2.34 -2.83
CA LEU A 29 16.80 3.49 -2.25
C LEU A 29 15.49 3.08 -1.59
N GLN A 30 14.72 2.19 -2.23
CA GLN A 30 13.51 1.62 -1.65
C GLN A 30 13.81 0.96 -0.30
N ARG A 31 14.85 0.12 -0.24
CA ARG A 31 15.28 -0.56 0.99
C ARG A 31 15.66 0.43 2.10
N GLN A 32 16.41 1.48 1.77
CA GLN A 32 16.80 2.50 2.74
C GLN A 32 15.58 3.28 3.28
N ASN A 33 14.67 3.68 2.40
CA ASN A 33 13.44 4.37 2.80
C ASN A 33 12.57 3.49 3.70
N LEU A 34 12.44 2.20 3.37
CA LEU A 34 11.71 1.24 4.20
C LEU A 34 12.38 1.02 5.55
N GLN A 35 13.70 0.93 5.62
CA GLN A 35 14.42 0.81 6.89
C GLN A 35 14.20 2.01 7.80
N LEU A 36 14.25 3.23 7.25
CA LEU A 36 13.96 4.46 8.01
C LEU A 36 12.51 4.51 8.48
N PHE A 37 11.56 4.17 7.60
CA PHE A 37 10.15 4.06 7.95
C PHE A 37 9.93 3.08 9.10
N TRP A 38 10.43 1.85 8.98
CA TRP A 38 10.24 0.82 10.00
C TRP A 38 10.94 1.17 11.32
N HIS A 39 12.12 1.78 11.27
CA HIS A 39 12.79 2.28 12.48
C HIS A 39 11.92 3.32 13.21
N GLN A 40 11.36 4.28 12.47
CA GLN A 40 10.48 5.29 13.06
C GLN A 40 9.20 4.67 13.63
N GLN A 41 8.56 3.76 12.88
CA GLN A 41 7.32 3.11 13.31
C GLN A 41 7.51 2.27 14.58
N ILE A 42 8.64 1.56 14.72
CA ILE A 42 8.93 0.80 15.94
C ILE A 42 9.06 1.74 17.14
N LEU A 43 9.78 2.85 17.00
CA LEU A 43 9.91 3.84 18.07
C LEU A 43 8.57 4.47 18.46
N GLU A 44 7.69 4.73 17.49
CA GLU A 44 6.33 5.23 17.73
C GLU A 44 5.48 4.21 18.50
N ILE A 45 5.56 2.93 18.12
CA ILE A 45 4.85 1.84 18.80
C ILE A 45 5.33 1.69 20.25
N ASP A 46 6.63 1.76 20.50
CA ASP A 46 7.20 1.64 21.85
C ASP A 46 6.78 2.79 22.78
N GLN A 47 6.57 3.98 22.22
CA GLN A 47 6.13 5.17 22.98
C GLN A 47 4.61 5.19 23.21
N GLN A 48 3.84 4.42 22.44
CA GLN A 48 2.39 4.43 22.51
C GLN A 48 1.90 3.53 23.66
N SER A 49 1.38 4.15 24.73
CA SER A 49 0.91 3.43 25.92
C SER A 49 -0.55 2.99 25.86
N ASP A 50 -1.35 3.53 24.93
CA ASP A 50 -2.76 3.20 24.78
C ASP A 50 -3.10 2.79 23.34
N PHE A 51 -3.64 1.58 23.19
CA PHE A 51 -4.11 1.03 21.92
C PHE A 51 -5.59 1.32 21.67
N LYS A 52 -6.28 2.14 22.48
CA LYS A 52 -7.72 2.39 22.30
C LYS A 52 -8.10 3.16 21.04
N GLN A 53 -7.17 3.90 20.43
CA GLN A 53 -7.43 4.67 19.22
C GLN A 53 -6.98 3.87 17.99
N HIS A 54 -7.95 3.49 17.16
CA HIS A 54 -7.73 2.71 15.94
C HIS A 54 -8.16 3.52 14.72
N ASN A 55 -7.30 3.54 13.69
CA ASN A 55 -7.63 4.14 12.40
C ASN A 55 -8.63 3.29 11.59
N LEU A 56 -8.76 2.00 11.91
CA LEU A 56 -9.65 1.07 11.23
C LEU A 56 -10.72 0.51 12.20
N PRO A 57 -11.98 0.36 11.74
CA PRO A 57 -13.05 -0.11 12.61
C PRO A 57 -12.89 -1.61 12.95
N LEU A 58 -12.66 -1.93 14.23
CA LEU A 58 -12.44 -3.31 14.71
C LEU A 58 -13.55 -4.27 14.30
N ALA A 59 -14.81 -3.82 14.30
CA ALA A 59 -15.95 -4.63 13.89
C ALA A 59 -15.84 -5.08 12.42
N ARG A 60 -15.30 -4.23 11.53
CA ARG A 60 -15.10 -4.59 10.12
C ARG A 60 -13.95 -5.58 9.97
N ILE A 61 -12.85 -5.37 10.69
CA ILE A 61 -11.71 -6.29 10.72
C ILE A 61 -12.19 -7.68 11.16
N LYS A 62 -12.90 -7.76 12.29
CA LYS A 62 -13.46 -9.02 12.80
C LYS A 62 -14.40 -9.69 11.78
N ARG A 63 -15.21 -8.92 11.05
CA ARG A 63 -16.08 -9.47 9.99
C ARG A 63 -15.28 -10.05 8.83
N ILE A 64 -14.20 -9.39 8.39
CA ILE A 64 -13.32 -9.90 7.34
C ILE A 64 -12.65 -11.19 7.79
N MET A 65 -12.10 -11.24 9.02
CA MET A 65 -11.51 -12.45 9.58
C MET A 65 -12.50 -13.63 9.66
N LYS A 66 -13.80 -13.35 9.79
CA LYS A 66 -14.89 -14.33 9.85
C LYS A 66 -15.47 -14.72 8.49
N THR A 67 -14.92 -14.21 7.39
CA THR A 67 -15.30 -14.68 6.05
C THR A 67 -14.82 -16.09 5.77
N ASP A 68 -13.76 -16.52 6.46
CA ASP A 68 -13.32 -17.91 6.52
C ASP A 68 -14.23 -18.70 7.48
N GLU A 69 -14.94 -19.70 6.93
CA GLU A 69 -15.91 -20.53 7.67
C GLU A 69 -15.25 -21.36 8.79
N ASP A 70 -13.96 -21.68 8.67
CA ASP A 70 -13.24 -22.47 9.65
C ASP A 70 -12.86 -21.64 10.90
N VAL A 71 -12.95 -20.32 10.83
CA VAL A 71 -12.64 -19.41 11.95
C VAL A 71 -13.84 -19.31 12.90
N LYS A 72 -13.81 -20.07 14.01
CA LYS A 72 -14.91 -20.11 15.00
C LYS A 72 -14.88 -19.02 16.05
N MET A 73 -13.72 -18.72 16.65
CA MET A 73 -13.58 -17.69 17.68
C MET A 73 -12.38 -16.83 17.36
N ILE A 74 -12.47 -15.55 17.71
CA ILE A 74 -11.40 -14.57 17.50
C ILE A 74 -11.21 -13.85 18.84
N SER A 75 -9.98 -13.88 19.36
CA SER A 75 -9.60 -13.14 20.56
C SER A 75 -9.86 -11.64 20.39
N ALA A 76 -10.19 -10.93 21.47
CA ALA A 76 -10.38 -9.49 21.44
C ALA A 76 -9.12 -8.73 20.97
N ASP A 77 -7.94 -9.28 21.23
CA ASP A 77 -6.65 -8.65 20.89
C ASP A 77 -6.31 -8.76 19.40
N ALA A 78 -6.83 -9.78 18.71
CA ALA A 78 -6.47 -10.01 17.31
C ALA A 78 -6.94 -8.88 16.37
N PRO A 79 -8.20 -8.39 16.42
CA PRO A 79 -8.63 -7.22 15.65
C PRO A 79 -7.84 -5.95 15.97
N VAL A 80 -7.41 -5.78 17.23
CA VAL A 80 -6.58 -4.65 17.66
C VAL A 80 -5.22 -4.69 16.97
N LEU A 81 -4.55 -5.84 16.98
CA LEU A 81 -3.28 -6.04 16.28
C LEU A 81 -3.43 -5.86 14.77
N PHE A 82 -4.47 -6.44 14.17
CA PHE A 82 -4.75 -6.26 12.75
C PHE A 82 -5.02 -4.80 12.38
N SER A 83 -5.64 -4.00 13.25
CA SER A 83 -5.81 -2.58 12.97
C SER A 83 -4.47 -1.88 12.75
N LYS A 84 -3.49 -2.11 13.62
CA LYS A 84 -2.17 -1.48 13.47
C LYS A 84 -1.37 -2.12 12.34
N ALA A 85 -1.45 -3.44 12.18
CA ALA A 85 -0.77 -4.15 11.09
C ALA A 85 -1.27 -3.67 9.72
N CYS A 86 -2.59 -3.53 9.53
CA CYS A 86 -3.18 -3.03 8.29
C CYS A 86 -2.80 -1.57 8.02
N GLU A 87 -2.74 -0.72 9.05
CA GLU A 87 -2.24 0.66 8.92
C GLU A 87 -0.80 0.67 8.38
N LEU A 88 0.10 -0.10 9.00
CA LEU A 88 1.50 -0.21 8.59
C LEU A 88 1.63 -0.80 7.18
N PHE A 89 0.84 -1.82 6.88
CA PHE A 89 0.80 -2.46 5.56
C PHE A 89 0.38 -1.48 4.46
N ILE A 90 -0.67 -0.68 4.69
CA ILE A 90 -1.12 0.33 3.72
C ILE A 90 -0.03 1.39 3.50
N LEU A 91 0.60 1.88 4.57
CA LEU A 91 1.68 2.86 4.48
C LEU A 91 2.89 2.32 3.71
N GLU A 92 3.34 1.11 4.04
CA GLU A 92 4.46 0.47 3.35
C GLU A 92 4.15 0.19 1.88
N LEU A 93 2.99 -0.38 1.56
CA LEU A 93 2.59 -0.67 0.19
C LEU A 93 2.52 0.63 -0.63
N THR A 94 1.98 1.70 -0.03
CA THR A 94 1.94 3.03 -0.66
C THR A 94 3.34 3.57 -0.92
N LEU A 95 4.25 3.48 0.05
CA LEU A 95 5.64 3.93 -0.11
C LEU A 95 6.38 3.14 -1.20
N ARG A 96 6.20 1.82 -1.24
CA ARG A 96 6.79 0.96 -2.29
C ARG A 96 6.25 1.31 -3.67
N SER A 97 4.94 1.59 -3.76
CA SER A 97 4.27 1.94 -5.02
C SER A 97 4.68 3.33 -5.52
N TRP A 98 4.82 4.29 -4.60
CA TRP A 98 5.16 5.68 -4.93
C TRP A 98 6.47 5.80 -5.70
N LEU A 99 7.45 4.95 -5.41
CA LEU A 99 8.72 4.93 -6.14
C LEU A 99 8.54 4.69 -7.66
N ASN A 100 7.60 3.83 -8.05
CA ASN A 100 7.27 3.57 -9.46
C ASN A 100 6.55 4.77 -10.10
N THR A 101 5.74 5.48 -9.32
CA THR A 101 5.09 6.73 -9.73
C THR A 101 6.13 7.81 -10.03
N GLU A 102 7.12 7.98 -9.15
CA GLU A 102 8.21 8.93 -9.31
C GLU A 102 9.16 8.56 -10.47
N GLU A 103 9.50 7.28 -10.62
CA GLU A 103 10.27 6.76 -11.76
C GLU A 103 9.58 7.10 -13.09
N SER A 104 8.25 6.99 -13.12
CA SER A 104 7.42 7.38 -14.26
C SER A 104 7.22 8.89 -14.41
N ARG A 105 7.85 9.72 -13.57
CA ARG A 105 7.68 11.19 -13.49
C ARG A 105 6.24 11.64 -13.30
N ARG A 106 5.41 10.80 -12.69
CA ARG A 106 4.02 11.12 -12.35
C ARG A 106 3.93 11.65 -10.92
N ARG A 107 2.83 12.33 -10.62
CA ARG A 107 2.47 12.79 -9.26
C ARG A 107 1.17 12.17 -8.76
N THR A 108 0.64 11.21 -9.52
CA THR A 108 -0.61 10.51 -9.22
C THR A 108 -0.30 9.02 -9.19
N LEU A 109 -0.48 8.41 -8.02
CA LEU A 109 -0.34 6.97 -7.82
C LEU A 109 -1.41 6.25 -8.65
N GLN A 110 -1.03 5.23 -9.41
CA GLN A 110 -1.93 4.44 -10.24
C GLN A 110 -1.88 2.96 -9.88
N ARG A 111 -2.90 2.20 -10.32
CA ARG A 111 -2.98 0.75 -10.10
C ARG A 111 -1.72 0.01 -10.58
N ILE A 112 -1.16 0.45 -11.72
CA ILE A 112 0.06 -0.14 -12.28
C ILE A 112 1.28 0.00 -11.35
N ASP A 113 1.35 1.06 -10.54
CA ASP A 113 2.44 1.26 -9.58
C ASP A 113 2.38 0.26 -8.44
N ILE A 114 1.15 -0.07 -8.01
CA ILE A 114 0.88 -1.08 -6.98
C ILE A 114 1.22 -2.47 -7.54
N ALA A 115 0.76 -2.79 -8.75
CA ALA A 115 1.07 -4.07 -9.39
C ALA A 115 2.60 -4.28 -9.51
N ASN A 116 3.33 -3.26 -9.95
CA ASN A 116 4.79 -3.30 -10.03
C ASN A 116 5.44 -3.46 -8.65
N ALA A 117 4.93 -2.79 -7.62
CA ALA A 117 5.44 -2.94 -6.26
C ALA A 117 5.21 -4.34 -5.68
N VAL A 118 4.04 -4.94 -5.95
CA VAL A 118 3.70 -6.31 -5.55
C VAL A 118 4.66 -7.30 -6.22
N ASN A 119 4.86 -7.21 -7.54
CA ASN A 119 5.75 -8.11 -8.28
C ASN A 119 7.22 -8.08 -7.83
N ARG A 120 7.69 -6.94 -7.30
CA ARG A 120 9.06 -6.80 -6.82
C ARG A 120 9.25 -7.29 -5.37
N GLY A 121 8.18 -7.46 -4.60
CA GLY A 121 8.23 -7.75 -3.18
C GLY A 121 7.84 -9.19 -2.87
N GLU A 122 8.81 -10.05 -2.53
CA GLU A 122 8.55 -11.46 -2.17
C GLU A 122 7.50 -11.62 -1.05
N VAL A 123 7.48 -10.72 -0.06
CA VAL A 123 6.51 -10.74 1.05
C VAL A 123 5.08 -10.35 0.63
N LEU A 124 4.90 -9.80 -0.58
CA LEU A 124 3.62 -9.35 -1.12
C LEU A 124 3.04 -10.36 -2.13
N ASP A 125 3.65 -11.53 -2.30
CA ASP A 125 3.23 -12.55 -3.27
C ASP A 125 1.77 -13.01 -3.06
N PHE A 126 1.27 -12.93 -1.82
CA PHE A 126 -0.13 -13.18 -1.50
C PHE A 126 -1.14 -12.24 -2.20
N LEU A 127 -0.67 -11.18 -2.86
CA LEU A 127 -1.48 -10.19 -3.58
C LEU A 127 -1.44 -10.37 -5.11
N VAL A 128 -0.66 -11.30 -5.66
CA VAL A 128 -0.49 -11.44 -7.12
C VAL A 128 -1.83 -11.68 -7.82
N ASP A 129 -2.66 -12.54 -7.25
CA ASP A 129 -4.00 -12.84 -7.81
C ASP A 129 -5.01 -11.71 -7.58
N VAL A 130 -4.76 -10.84 -6.59
CA VAL A 130 -5.63 -9.70 -6.26
C VAL A 130 -5.31 -8.47 -7.12
N VAL A 131 -4.03 -8.31 -7.48
CA VAL A 131 -3.52 -7.15 -8.23
C VAL A 131 -2.83 -7.62 -9.53
N PRO A 132 -3.58 -8.07 -10.54
CA PRO A 132 -2.99 -8.48 -11.82
C PRO A 132 -2.29 -7.32 -12.53
N VAL A 133 -1.13 -7.64 -13.12
CA VAL A 133 -0.17 -6.71 -13.74
C VAL A 133 -0.68 -6.08 -15.03
N ASN A 134 -1.60 -6.75 -15.72
CA ASN A 134 -2.18 -6.29 -16.98
C ASN A 134 -3.71 -6.47 -16.92
N ASP A 135 -4.48 -5.43 -17.27
CA ASP A 135 -5.95 -5.49 -17.42
C ASP A 135 -6.37 -6.23 -18.71
N SER A 136 -5.52 -7.11 -19.25
CA SER A 136 -5.77 -7.85 -20.49
C SER A 136 -6.31 -9.25 -20.19
N GLN A 137 -7.45 -9.31 -19.47
CA GLN A 137 -8.55 -10.27 -19.63
C GLN A 137 -9.50 -10.13 -18.44
N ASP A 138 -10.47 -9.24 -18.60
CA ASP A 138 -11.78 -9.39 -17.98
C ASP A 138 -12.44 -10.67 -18.52
N GLU A 139 -12.04 -11.84 -18.02
CA GLU A 139 -12.84 -13.06 -18.13
C GLU A 139 -12.91 -13.80 -16.79
N VAL A 140 -14.02 -13.53 -16.10
CA VAL A 140 -14.84 -14.46 -15.32
C VAL A 140 -14.18 -15.17 -14.13
N CYS A 141 -14.55 -14.70 -12.93
CA CYS A 141 -15.07 -15.63 -11.92
C CYS A 141 -16.27 -15.01 -11.20
N GLU A 142 -17.35 -14.81 -11.98
CA GLU A 142 -18.68 -14.63 -11.44
C GLU A 142 -19.17 -15.99 -10.92
N LYS A 143 -19.02 -16.22 -9.61
CA LYS A 143 -19.80 -17.21 -8.88
C LYS A 143 -20.47 -16.53 -7.68
N ASN A 144 -21.70 -16.08 -7.96
CA ASN A 144 -22.83 -15.89 -7.05
C ASN A 144 -22.55 -15.60 -5.57
N CYS A 145 -22.61 -14.32 -5.21
CA CYS A 145 -23.36 -13.88 -4.02
C CYS A 145 -24.16 -12.64 -4.42
N GLY A 146 -25.41 -12.87 -4.82
CA GLY A 146 -26.29 -11.82 -5.32
C GLY A 146 -26.66 -10.81 -4.24
N LEU A 147 -26.38 -9.53 -4.52
CA LEU A 147 -27.22 -8.42 -4.14
C LEU A 147 -27.29 -7.46 -5.34
N ASN A 148 -28.51 -7.29 -5.81
CA ASN A 148 -28.96 -6.33 -6.79
C ASN A 148 -28.85 -4.90 -6.23
N GLU A 149 -27.99 -4.07 -6.80
CA GLU A 149 -28.23 -2.62 -6.80
C GLU A 149 -27.54 -1.98 -8.00
N SER A 150 -28.37 -1.57 -8.96
CA SER A 150 -27.98 -0.80 -10.14
C SER A 150 -27.59 0.62 -9.73
N LEU A 151 -26.34 1.02 -9.92
CA LEU A 151 -25.93 2.43 -9.93
C LEU A 151 -25.12 2.76 -11.20
N PRO A 152 -25.31 3.95 -11.79
CA PRO A 152 -24.80 4.28 -13.11
C PRO A 152 -23.29 4.56 -13.07
N HIS A 153 -22.61 4.19 -14.15
CA HIS A 153 -21.23 4.58 -14.41
C HIS A 153 -21.09 6.11 -14.34
N SER A 154 -20.28 6.59 -13.39
CA SER A 154 -19.77 7.95 -13.40
C SER A 154 -18.32 7.92 -13.91
N PRO A 155 -18.00 8.62 -15.02
CA PRO A 155 -16.63 8.85 -15.40
C PRO A 155 -16.08 9.93 -14.48
N ASN A 156 -14.90 9.69 -13.91
CA ASN A 156 -14.14 10.57 -12.99
C ASN A 156 -14.16 10.11 -11.52
N GLY A 157 -13.54 8.96 -11.27
CA GLY A 157 -13.01 8.61 -9.96
C GLY A 157 -11.74 9.39 -9.64
N PHE A 158 -11.86 10.71 -9.44
CA PHE A 158 -10.84 11.44 -8.71
C PHE A 158 -10.96 11.04 -7.24
N MET A 159 -10.07 10.16 -6.78
CA MET A 159 -9.83 10.00 -5.35
C MET A 159 -9.28 11.34 -4.85
N ASN A 160 -10.17 12.17 -4.31
CA ASN A 160 -9.83 13.35 -3.55
C ASN A 160 -9.18 12.85 -2.26
N PHE A 161 -7.86 12.67 -2.27
CA PHE A 161 -7.11 12.61 -1.04
C PHE A 161 -6.98 14.07 -0.59
N SER A 162 -7.97 14.54 0.17
CA SER A 162 -7.81 15.72 1.00
C SER A 162 -6.67 15.40 1.96
N VAL A 163 -5.46 15.77 1.55
CA VAL A 163 -4.34 15.99 2.46
C VAL A 163 -4.89 16.89 3.54
N ILE A 164 -4.87 16.42 4.77
CA ILE A 164 -5.10 17.26 5.94
C ILE A 164 -3.96 18.27 5.94
N ASP A 165 -4.22 19.45 5.38
CA ASP A 165 -3.46 20.65 5.66
C ASP A 165 -3.65 20.96 7.14
N HIS A 166 -2.64 20.62 7.94
CA HIS A 166 -2.47 21.22 9.25
C HIS A 166 -1.83 22.59 9.02
N GLN A 167 -2.64 23.65 9.07
CA GLN A 167 -2.15 25.02 9.06
C GLN A 167 -2.64 25.74 10.33
N PHE A 168 -1.63 26.16 11.11
CA PHE A 168 -1.60 26.76 12.45
C PHE A 168 -1.76 25.83 13.65
#